data_AF-A0A0M9FUC5-F1
#
_entry.id   AF-A0A0M9FUC5-F1
#
_cell.length_a   1.000
_cell.length_b   1.000
_cell.length_c   1.000
_cell.angle_alpha   90.00
_cell.angle_beta   90.00
_cell.angle_gamma   90.00
#
_symmetry.space_group_name_H-M   'P 1'
#
loop_
_entity.id
_entity.type
_entity.pdbx_description
1 polymer ?
#
loop_
_entity_poly.entity_id
_entity_poly.type
_entity_poly.pdbx_seq_one_letter_code
_entity_poly.pdbx_strand_id
1 'polypeptide(L)'
;MSSIKWSAPLVMNQLVALADLPAEIQKAAQAAVTAHKRAYAPYSNFHVGAALLHDEGSVTAGCNYENCTLQACCAERCAIVRANVEGRRCANAVAVYGRGYAEAALASPPPSDAVCPPCGLCRQLLAEVADLSKNFDEFVVIMVSFDTTHAKLVRLADYLPGKFGPSDIGMDVAKLSKSAQ
;
A
#
# COMPACT_ATOMS: atom_id res chain seq x y z
N MET A 1 14.35 10.95 9.24
CA MET A 1 14.55 10.96 7.78
C MET A 1 13.81 12.16 7.23
N SER A 2 14.29 12.79 6.17
CA SER A 2 13.50 13.83 5.51
C SER A 2 12.36 13.14 4.78
N SER A 3 11.12 13.52 5.10
CA SER A 3 9.93 13.11 4.37
C SER A 3 10.13 13.26 2.86
N ILE A 4 9.57 12.33 2.07
CA ILE A 4 9.62 12.44 0.61
C ILE A 4 9.12 13.82 0.18
N LYS A 5 9.93 14.51 -0.62
CA LYS A 5 9.50 15.74 -1.28
C LYS A 5 8.74 15.33 -2.52
N TRP A 6 7.41 15.38 -2.45
CA TRP A 6 6.55 15.14 -3.61
C TRP A 6 6.88 16.12 -4.72
N SER A 7 6.94 15.65 -5.97
CA SER A 7 7.22 16.49 -7.14
C SER A 7 6.11 17.51 -7.43
N ALA A 8 4.91 17.33 -6.86
CA ALA A 8 3.79 18.26 -6.90
C ALA A 8 2.93 18.13 -5.61
N PRO A 9 2.07 19.13 -5.28
CA PRO A 9 1.12 19.01 -4.17
C PRO A 9 0.18 17.81 -4.32
N LEU A 10 -0.18 17.19 -3.19
CA LEU A 10 -1.11 16.07 -3.17
C LEU A 10 -2.56 16.54 -3.00
N VAL A 11 -3.44 16.03 -3.84
CA VAL A 11 -4.89 16.21 -3.70
C VAL A 11 -5.44 15.02 -2.91
N MET A 12 -5.79 15.26 -1.65
CA MET A 12 -6.24 14.22 -0.72
C MET A 12 -7.76 14.02 -0.77
N ASN A 13 -8.22 12.80 -0.45
CA ASN A 13 -9.61 12.41 -0.30
C ASN A 13 -10.50 12.57 -1.54
N GLN A 14 -9.90 12.80 -2.71
CA GLN A 14 -10.58 12.90 -4.00
C GLN A 14 -10.01 11.87 -4.97
N LEU A 15 -10.84 11.45 -5.92
CA LEU A 15 -10.38 10.65 -7.05
C LEU A 15 -9.78 11.59 -8.10
N VAL A 16 -8.53 11.32 -8.50
CA VAL A 16 -7.77 12.17 -9.43
C VAL A 16 -7.12 11.29 -10.49
N ALA A 17 -6.96 11.80 -11.70
CA ALA A 17 -6.24 11.09 -12.76
C ALA A 17 -4.79 10.85 -12.34
N LEU A 18 -4.27 9.64 -12.57
CA LEU A 18 -2.88 9.28 -12.25
C LEU A 18 -1.88 10.19 -12.97
N ALA A 19 -2.20 10.61 -14.20
CA ALA A 19 -1.36 11.50 -15.00
C ALA A 19 -1.10 12.86 -14.33
N ASP A 20 -2.01 13.32 -13.47
CA ASP A 20 -1.93 14.60 -12.77
C ASP A 20 -1.24 14.49 -11.40
N LEU A 21 -0.90 13.27 -10.95
CA LEU A 21 -0.24 13.02 -9.67
C LEU A 21 1.30 13.01 -9.82
N PRO A 22 2.06 13.24 -8.73
CA PRO A 22 3.52 13.13 -8.73
C PRO A 22 4.06 11.85 -9.40
N ALA A 23 5.20 11.95 -10.10
CA ALA A 23 5.80 10.85 -10.84
C ALA A 23 6.11 9.63 -9.95
N GLU A 24 6.48 9.87 -8.69
CA GLU A 24 6.76 8.83 -7.70
C GLU A 24 5.51 8.03 -7.33
N ILE A 25 4.35 8.71 -7.27
CA ILE A 25 3.04 8.08 -7.03
C ILE A 25 2.61 7.26 -8.25
N GLN A 26 2.78 7.81 -9.46
CA GLN A 26 2.52 7.08 -10.71
C GLN A 26 3.34 5.79 -10.79
N LYS A 27 4.63 5.86 -10.43
CA LYS A 27 5.54 4.71 -10.38
C LYS A 27 5.07 3.64 -9.39
N ALA A 28 4.69 4.03 -8.18
CA ALA A 28 4.17 3.11 -7.18
C ALA A 28 2.84 2.47 -7.61
N ALA A 29 1.93 3.27 -8.18
CA ALA A 29 0.65 2.81 -8.73
C ALA A 29 0.86 1.76 -9.83
N GLN A 30 1.74 2.05 -10.80
CA GLN A 30 2.07 1.11 -11.87
C GLN A 30 2.70 -0.18 -11.32
N ALA A 31 3.54 -0.09 -10.28
CA ALA A 31 4.13 -1.26 -9.64
C ALA A 31 3.07 -2.13 -8.95
N ALA A 32 2.09 -1.54 -8.26
CA ALA A 32 0.96 -2.26 -7.67
C ALA A 32 0.10 -2.94 -8.75
N VAL A 33 -0.23 -2.22 -9.84
CA VAL A 33 -0.94 -2.76 -11.00
C VAL A 33 -0.14 -3.85 -11.71
N THR A 34 1.19 -3.81 -11.72
CA THR A 34 1.97 -4.94 -12.27
C THR A 34 1.97 -6.13 -11.32
N ALA A 35 2.08 -5.89 -10.01
CA ALA A 35 2.19 -6.92 -9.00
C ALA A 35 0.92 -7.78 -8.86
N HIS A 36 -0.28 -7.20 -8.97
CA HIS A 36 -1.53 -7.97 -8.81
C HIS A 36 -1.63 -9.15 -9.81
N LYS A 37 -1.00 -9.04 -10.98
CA LYS A 37 -0.97 -10.11 -12.00
C LYS A 37 -0.22 -11.37 -11.55
N ARG A 38 0.51 -11.29 -10.44
CA ARG A 38 1.30 -12.38 -9.85
C ARG A 38 0.63 -13.00 -8.62
N ALA A 39 -0.55 -12.53 -8.24
CA ALA A 39 -1.29 -13.03 -7.09
C ALA A 39 -1.55 -14.53 -7.22
N TYR A 40 -1.36 -15.25 -6.12
CA TYR A 40 -1.84 -16.63 -5.97
C TYR A 40 -3.13 -16.57 -5.16
N ALA A 41 -4.26 -16.49 -5.85
CA ALA A 41 -5.57 -16.32 -5.22
C ALA A 41 -6.65 -17.25 -5.82
N PRO A 42 -6.43 -18.59 -5.83
CA PRO A 42 -7.37 -19.51 -6.46
C PRO A 42 -8.69 -19.66 -5.69
N TYR A 43 -8.75 -19.24 -4.42
CA TYR A 43 -9.94 -19.43 -3.59
C TYR A 43 -10.89 -18.23 -3.74
N SER A 44 -10.38 -17.00 -3.66
CA SER A 44 -11.21 -15.80 -3.86
C SER A 44 -11.33 -15.36 -5.31
N ASN A 45 -10.35 -15.72 -6.16
CA ASN A 45 -10.14 -15.10 -7.47
C ASN A 45 -10.07 -13.56 -7.41
N PHE A 46 -9.69 -12.99 -6.26
CA PHE A 46 -9.52 -11.57 -6.07
C PHE A 46 -8.03 -11.25 -5.94
N HIS A 47 -7.46 -10.64 -6.98
CA HIS A 47 -6.04 -10.37 -7.07
C HIS A 47 -5.77 -8.95 -6.60
N VAL A 48 -4.83 -8.82 -5.68
CA VAL A 48 -4.40 -7.54 -5.11
C VAL A 48 -2.90 -7.40 -5.30
N GLY A 49 -2.48 -6.22 -5.73
CA GLY A 49 -1.09 -5.81 -5.78
C GLY A 49 -0.88 -4.60 -4.87
N ALA A 50 0.27 -4.56 -4.20
CA ALA A 50 0.67 -3.42 -3.38
C ALA A 50 2.14 -3.07 -3.61
N ALA A 51 2.47 -1.81 -3.45
CA ALA A 51 3.81 -1.28 -3.69
C ALA A 51 4.17 -0.22 -2.65
N LEU A 52 5.20 -0.49 -1.84
CA LEU A 52 5.76 0.48 -0.92
C LEU A 52 6.66 1.45 -1.69
N LEU A 53 6.44 2.75 -1.49
CA LEU A 53 7.29 3.82 -2.01
C LEU A 53 8.30 4.22 -0.94
N HIS A 54 9.56 3.85 -1.14
CA HIS A 54 10.65 4.15 -0.22
C HIS A 54 11.23 5.54 -0.47
N ASP A 55 12.24 5.91 0.32
CA ASP A 55 13.06 7.08 0.06
C ASP A 55 13.69 7.00 -1.34
N GLU A 56 13.99 8.17 -1.91
CA GLU A 56 14.60 8.31 -3.25
C GLU A 56 13.75 7.73 -4.39
N GLY A 57 12.48 7.42 -4.14
CA GLY A 57 11.52 6.97 -5.15
C GLY A 57 11.69 5.50 -5.57
N SER A 58 12.48 4.71 -4.84
CA SER A 58 12.55 3.26 -5.06
C SER A 58 11.26 2.56 -4.57
N VAL A 59 10.93 1.42 -5.15
CA VAL A 59 9.67 0.71 -4.86
C VAL A 59 9.92 -0.77 -4.59
N THR A 60 9.25 -1.31 -3.58
CA THR A 60 9.14 -2.75 -3.35
C THR A 60 7.69 -3.18 -3.43
N ALA A 61 7.39 -4.15 -4.31
CA ALA A 61 6.03 -4.58 -4.59
C ALA A 61 5.78 -6.05 -4.22
N GLY A 62 4.54 -6.31 -3.81
CA GLY A 62 4.02 -7.62 -3.43
C GLY A 62 2.58 -7.82 -3.94
N CYS A 63 2.11 -9.06 -3.86
CA CYS A 63 0.75 -9.45 -4.24
C CYS A 63 0.20 -10.44 -3.22
N ASN A 64 -1.11 -10.61 -3.15
CA ASN A 64 -1.70 -11.53 -2.19
C ASN A 64 -1.39 -13.00 -2.51
N TYR A 65 -1.30 -13.79 -1.45
CA TYR A 65 -1.07 -15.24 -1.50
C TYR A 65 -2.07 -15.93 -0.57
N GLU A 66 -2.88 -16.82 -1.13
CA GLU A 66 -3.89 -17.56 -0.39
C GLU A 66 -3.44 -19.00 -0.11
N ASN A 67 -4.11 -19.66 0.84
CA ASN A 67 -3.86 -21.04 1.19
C ASN A 67 -5.17 -21.78 1.49
N CYS A 68 -5.14 -23.12 1.41
CA CYS A 68 -6.30 -23.99 1.61
C CYS A 68 -6.91 -23.92 3.02
N THR A 69 -6.16 -23.44 4.01
CA THR A 69 -6.66 -23.16 5.36
C THR A 69 -7.48 -21.88 5.45
N LEU A 70 -7.68 -21.18 4.32
CA LEU A 70 -8.29 -19.85 4.22
C LEU A 70 -7.56 -18.76 5.02
N GLN A 71 -6.34 -19.05 5.46
CA GLN A 71 -5.38 -18.02 5.85
C GLN A 71 -4.74 -17.46 4.59
N ALA A 72 -4.74 -16.13 4.46
CA ALA A 72 -4.13 -15.45 3.34
C ALA A 72 -3.16 -14.38 3.84
N CYS A 73 -2.14 -14.08 3.02
CA CYS A 73 -1.29 -12.92 3.16
C CYS A 73 -1.74 -11.86 2.15
N CYS A 74 -2.09 -10.67 2.63
CA CYS A 74 -2.50 -9.56 1.77
C CYS A 74 -1.30 -8.98 1.02
N ALA A 75 -1.55 -8.30 -0.09
CA ALA A 75 -0.49 -7.75 -0.94
C ALA A 75 0.43 -6.77 -0.20
N GLU A 76 -0.13 -5.94 0.67
CA GLU A 76 0.59 -4.97 1.49
C GLU A 76 1.55 -5.68 2.44
N ARG A 77 1.08 -6.77 3.09
CA ARG A 77 1.91 -7.59 3.99
C ARG A 77 3.05 -8.27 3.22
N CYS A 78 2.76 -8.81 2.04
CA CYS A 78 3.79 -9.37 1.17
C CYS A 78 4.82 -8.32 0.73
N ALA A 79 4.39 -7.09 0.42
CA ALA A 79 5.30 -5.99 0.08
C ALA A 79 6.19 -5.60 1.27
N ILE A 80 5.63 -5.51 2.48
CA ILE A 80 6.38 -5.23 3.72
C ILE A 80 7.42 -6.32 4.02
N VAL A 81 7.03 -7.59 3.96
CA VAL A 81 7.95 -8.72 4.21
C VAL A 81 9.08 -8.73 3.19
N ARG A 82 8.76 -8.52 1.90
CA ARG A 82 9.78 -8.41 0.86
C ARG A 82 10.72 -7.23 1.11
N ALA A 83 10.18 -6.07 1.46
CA ALA A 83 10.98 -4.89 1.73
C ALA A 83 11.92 -5.10 2.94
N ASN A 84 11.48 -5.84 3.96
CA ASN A 84 12.34 -6.26 5.07
C ASN A 84 13.51 -7.17 4.63
N VAL A 85 13.26 -8.14 3.75
CA VAL A 85 14.32 -8.99 3.16
C VAL A 85 15.32 -8.16 2.36
N GLU A 86 14.83 -7.14 1.66
CA GLU A 86 15.64 -6.19 0.88
C GLU A 86 16.27 -5.07 1.73
N GLY A 87 16.14 -5.13 3.07
CA GLY A 87 16.68 -4.12 4.00
C GLY A 87 15.98 -2.75 3.95
N ARG A 88 14.88 -2.61 3.22
CA ARG A 88 14.13 -1.37 3.00
C ARG A 88 12.88 -1.28 3.88
N ARG A 89 13.08 -1.04 5.18
CA ARG A 89 11.98 -1.06 6.18
C ARG A 89 11.19 0.24 6.30
N CYS A 90 11.72 1.35 5.79
CA CYS A 90 11.06 2.66 5.82
C CYS A 90 10.37 2.94 4.49
N ALA A 91 9.21 3.59 4.52
CA ALA A 91 8.45 4.00 3.35
C ALA A 91 7.64 5.28 3.61
N ASN A 92 7.33 6.00 2.55
CA ASN A 92 6.52 7.23 2.58
C ASN A 92 5.07 7.00 2.16
N ALA A 93 4.82 5.95 1.38
CA ALA A 93 3.49 5.60 0.92
C ALA A 93 3.36 4.12 0.58
N VAL A 94 2.12 3.67 0.42
CA VAL A 94 1.78 2.39 -0.21
C VAL A 94 0.76 2.62 -1.31
N ALA A 95 1.00 2.08 -2.50
CA ALA A 95 -0.02 1.96 -3.53
C ALA A 95 -0.71 0.60 -3.46
N VAL A 96 -2.02 0.56 -3.67
CA VAL A 96 -2.85 -0.65 -3.62
C VAL A 96 -3.78 -0.67 -4.84
N TYR A 97 -3.85 -1.82 -5.50
CA TYR A 97 -4.77 -2.10 -6.60
C TYR A 97 -5.39 -3.48 -6.43
N GLY A 98 -6.69 -3.63 -6.68
CA GLY A 98 -7.41 -4.89 -6.53
C GLY A 98 -8.38 -5.14 -7.67
N ARG A 99 -8.49 -6.41 -8.10
CA ARG A 99 -9.41 -6.83 -9.18
C ARG A 99 -9.91 -8.25 -8.96
N GLY A 100 -11.22 -8.43 -9.09
CA GLY A 100 -11.87 -9.75 -9.11
C GLY A 100 -11.84 -10.39 -10.50
N TYR A 101 -11.67 -11.71 -10.51
CA TYR A 101 -11.66 -12.56 -11.71
C TYR A 101 -12.64 -13.74 -11.61
N ALA A 102 -13.38 -13.86 -10.50
CA ALA A 102 -14.50 -14.79 -10.40
C ALA A 102 -15.57 -14.47 -11.45
N GLU A 103 -16.30 -15.49 -11.92
CA GLU A 103 -17.37 -15.33 -12.92
C GLU A 103 -18.37 -14.23 -12.53
N ALA A 104 -18.82 -14.21 -11.28
CA ALA A 104 -19.74 -13.18 -10.77
C ALA A 104 -19.15 -11.76 -10.87
N ALA A 105 -17.85 -11.59 -10.61
CA ALA A 105 -17.17 -10.30 -10.72
C ALA A 105 -17.00 -9.86 -12.18
N LEU A 106 -16.91 -10.80 -13.13
CA LEU A 106 -16.84 -10.52 -14.56
C LEU A 106 -18.24 -10.22 -15.15
N ALA A 107 -19.28 -10.88 -14.66
CA ALA A 107 -20.66 -10.65 -15.07
C ALA A 107 -21.23 -9.31 -14.59
N SER A 108 -20.72 -8.79 -13.47
CA SER A 108 -21.13 -7.52 -12.89
C SER A 108 -19.91 -6.80 -12.32
N PRO A 109 -19.08 -6.19 -13.18
CA PRO A 109 -17.90 -5.48 -12.73
C PRO A 109 -18.30 -4.28 -11.86
N PRO A 110 -17.44 -3.88 -10.89
CA PRO A 110 -17.67 -2.67 -10.13
C PRO A 110 -17.59 -1.43 -11.05
N PRO A 111 -18.03 -0.25 -10.57
CA PRO A 111 -17.77 1.02 -11.24
C PRO A 111 -16.29 1.19 -11.60
N SER A 112 -15.99 1.87 -12.70
CA SER A 112 -14.61 2.08 -13.19
C SER A 112 -13.73 2.81 -12.18
N ASP A 113 -14.33 3.65 -11.35
CA ASP A 113 -13.71 4.44 -10.29
C ASP A 113 -13.64 3.72 -8.94
N ALA A 114 -14.12 2.47 -8.84
CA ALA A 114 -14.05 1.70 -7.61
C ALA A 114 -12.58 1.47 -7.19
N VAL A 115 -12.32 1.55 -5.89
CA VAL A 115 -10.98 1.41 -5.29
C VAL A 115 -10.92 0.26 -4.29
N CYS A 116 -9.72 -0.27 -4.05
CA CYS A 116 -9.46 -1.35 -3.10
C CYS A 116 -8.75 -0.79 -1.84
N PRO A 117 -9.47 -0.46 -0.75
CA PRO A 117 -8.84 0.02 0.47
C PRO A 117 -8.11 -1.11 1.22
N PRO A 118 -7.00 -0.82 1.93
CA PRO A 118 -6.30 -1.81 2.74
C PRO A 118 -7.19 -2.29 3.90
N CYS A 119 -7.11 -3.58 4.23
CA CYS A 119 -7.85 -4.16 5.35
C CYS A 119 -7.27 -3.72 6.70
N GLY A 120 -8.02 -3.92 7.79
CA GLY A 120 -7.61 -3.49 9.14
C GLY A 120 -6.24 -4.01 9.58
N LEU A 121 -5.93 -5.28 9.28
CA LEU A 121 -4.62 -5.86 9.57
C LEU A 121 -3.50 -5.17 8.80
N CYS A 122 -3.70 -4.89 7.51
CA CYS A 122 -2.72 -4.18 6.68
C CYS A 122 -2.50 -2.75 7.18
N ARG A 123 -3.56 -2.04 7.59
CA ARG A 123 -3.43 -0.71 8.20
C ARG A 123 -2.53 -0.75 9.44
N GLN A 124 -2.72 -1.75 10.30
CA GLN A 124 -1.91 -1.91 11.51
C GLN A 124 -0.44 -2.23 11.20
N LEU A 125 -0.14 -3.05 10.19
CA LEU A 125 1.25 -3.29 9.76
C LEU A 125 1.87 -2.06 9.09
N LEU A 126 1.11 -1.31 8.29
CA LEU A 126 1.57 -0.06 7.69
C LEU A 126 1.85 1.00 8.76
N ALA A 127 1.14 0.98 9.88
CA ALA A 127 1.41 1.88 11.00
C ALA A 127 2.83 1.66 11.57
N GLU A 128 3.28 0.40 11.70
CA GLU A 128 4.65 0.08 12.10
C GLU A 128 5.67 0.64 11.08
N VAL A 129 5.40 0.47 9.78
CA VAL A 129 6.26 1.02 8.71
C VAL A 129 6.35 2.54 8.80
N ALA A 130 5.23 3.20 9.06
CA ALA A 130 5.18 4.65 9.16
C ALA A 130 5.81 5.18 10.47
N ASP A 131 5.67 4.46 11.58
CA ASP A 131 6.35 4.76 12.85
C ASP A 131 7.88 4.61 12.71
N LEU A 132 8.34 3.54 12.08
CA LEU A 132 9.75 3.35 11.70
C LEU A 132 10.25 4.53 10.85
N SER A 133 9.41 5.01 9.94
CA SER A 133 9.74 6.11 9.02
C SER A 133 9.56 7.50 9.63
N LYS A 134 8.98 7.60 10.83
CA LYS A 134 8.63 8.86 11.52
C LYS A 134 7.68 9.75 10.72
N ASN A 135 6.68 9.17 10.08
CA ASN A 135 5.75 9.87 9.18
C ASN A 135 4.31 9.34 9.24
N PHE A 136 3.86 8.80 10.39
CA PHE A 136 2.52 8.20 10.49
C PHE A 136 1.38 9.12 10.03
N ASP A 137 1.44 10.40 10.42
CA ASP A 137 0.42 11.38 10.07
C ASP A 137 0.46 11.76 8.57
N GLU A 138 1.63 11.67 7.94
CA GLU A 138 1.85 12.00 6.53
C GLU A 138 1.83 10.78 5.60
N PHE A 139 1.85 9.56 6.13
CA PHE A 139 1.97 8.34 5.33
C PHE A 139 0.77 8.20 4.39
N VAL A 140 1.04 8.13 3.09
CA VAL A 140 -0.01 8.16 2.07
C VAL A 140 -0.40 6.74 1.66
N VAL A 141 -1.70 6.47 1.64
CA VAL A 141 -2.29 5.30 0.99
C VAL A 141 -2.84 5.73 -0.37
N ILE A 142 -2.29 5.17 -1.44
CA ILE A 142 -2.66 5.45 -2.83
C ILE A 142 -3.54 4.28 -3.30
N MET A 143 -4.85 4.49 -3.39
CA MET A 143 -5.76 3.45 -3.88
C MET A 143 -6.03 3.69 -5.36
N VAL A 144 -5.48 2.81 -6.20
CA VAL A 144 -5.64 2.87 -7.66
C VAL A 144 -7.04 2.37 -8.02
N SER A 145 -7.75 3.09 -8.88
CA SER A 145 -9.08 2.72 -9.36
C SER A 145 -9.06 1.47 -10.24
N PHE A 146 -10.22 0.84 -10.39
CA PHE A 146 -10.42 -0.35 -11.21
C PHE A 146 -9.99 -0.14 -12.68
N ASP A 147 -10.23 1.05 -13.24
CA ASP A 147 -9.80 1.40 -14.60
C ASP A 147 -8.29 1.62 -14.76
N THR A 148 -7.52 1.62 -13.67
CA THR A 148 -6.06 1.87 -13.63
C THR A 148 -5.61 3.25 -14.11
N THR A 149 -6.54 4.19 -14.28
CA THR A 149 -6.26 5.55 -14.77
C THR A 149 -6.42 6.62 -13.69
N HIS A 150 -7.09 6.31 -12.59
CA HIS A 150 -7.28 7.21 -11.46
C HIS A 150 -6.71 6.64 -10.16
N ALA A 151 -6.54 7.50 -9.16
CA ALA A 151 -6.26 7.09 -7.80
C ALA A 151 -6.92 8.03 -6.79
N LYS A 152 -7.25 7.47 -5.62
CA LYS A 152 -7.64 8.23 -4.43
C LYS A 152 -6.53 8.14 -3.39
N LEU A 153 -6.06 9.31 -2.96
CA LEU A 153 -5.01 9.44 -1.94
C LEU A 153 -5.64 9.74 -0.60
N VAL A 154 -5.24 9.03 0.45
CA VAL A 154 -5.71 9.25 1.83
C VAL A 154 -4.53 9.12 2.79
N ARG A 155 -4.62 9.71 3.98
CA ARG A 155 -3.59 9.51 5.02
C ARG A 155 -3.89 8.21 5.75
N LEU A 156 -2.84 7.50 6.16
CA LEU A 156 -3.01 6.31 7.00
C LEU A 156 -3.67 6.65 8.33
N ALA A 157 -3.34 7.82 8.91
CA ALA A 157 -3.96 8.33 10.13
C ALA A 157 -5.49 8.51 10.01
N ASP A 158 -6.02 8.81 8.82
CA ASP A 158 -7.48 8.92 8.59
C ASP A 158 -8.17 7.54 8.64
N TYR A 159 -7.43 6.47 8.32
CA TYR A 159 -7.93 5.08 8.31
C TYR A 159 -7.70 4.31 9.60
N LEU A 160 -6.80 4.80 10.45
CA LEU A 160 -6.46 4.20 11.73
C LEU A 160 -6.32 5.29 12.80
N PRO A 161 -7.41 6.02 13.11
CA PRO A 161 -7.39 7.04 14.16
C PRO A 161 -7.16 6.38 15.52
N GLY A 162 -6.36 7.02 16.38
CA GLY A 162 -6.05 6.48 17.71
C GLY A 162 -5.41 5.10 17.67
N LYS A 163 -4.51 4.86 16.70
CA LYS A 163 -3.83 3.58 16.53
C LYS A 163 -3.21 3.08 17.84
N PHE A 164 -3.22 1.77 18.02
CA PHE A 164 -2.29 1.10 18.92
C PHE A 164 -0.94 0.96 18.20
N GLY A 165 0.18 1.18 18.90
CA GLY A 165 1.52 1.11 18.31
C GLY A 165 2.62 0.84 19.34
N PRO A 166 3.88 0.84 18.90
CA PRO A 166 5.02 0.49 19.75
C PRO A 166 5.12 1.30 21.04
N SER A 167 4.76 2.59 21.00
CA SER A 167 4.78 3.45 22.18
C SER A 167 3.85 2.97 23.30
N ASP A 168 2.73 2.34 22.96
CA ASP A 168 1.74 1.84 23.93
C ASP A 168 2.25 0.62 24.72
N ILE A 169 3.29 -0.03 24.21
CA ILE A 169 3.99 -1.13 24.88
C ILE A 169 5.40 -0.74 25.35
N GLY A 170 5.71 0.56 25.42
CA GLY A 170 6.99 1.07 25.90
C GLY A 170 8.15 0.93 24.92
N MET A 171 7.88 0.75 23.62
CA MET A 171 8.89 0.65 22.57
C MET A 171 8.98 1.93 21.74
N ASP A 172 10.20 2.31 21.37
CA ASP A 172 10.49 3.38 20.40
C ASP A 172 11.22 2.77 19.20
N VAL A 173 10.44 2.27 18.25
CA VAL A 173 10.96 1.61 17.04
C VAL A 173 11.60 2.61 16.08
N ALA A 174 11.34 3.90 16.22
CA ALA A 174 11.88 4.92 15.34
C ALA A 174 13.41 5.07 15.47
N LYS A 175 14.01 4.49 16.52
CA LYS A 175 15.47 4.31 16.68
C LYS A 175 16.03 3.18 15.80
N LEU A 176 15.19 2.25 15.36
CA LEU A 176 15.50 1.10 14.50
C LEU A 176 15.37 1.45 13.00
N SER A 177 15.00 2.69 12.66
CA SER A 177 14.85 3.16 11.28
C SER A 177 16.14 3.08 10.46
N LYS A 178 17.29 2.95 11.13
CA LYS A 178 18.57 2.68 10.47
C LYS A 178 18.62 1.22 10.03
N SER A 179 18.35 0.99 8.75
CA SER A 179 18.79 -0.23 8.08
C SER A 179 20.31 -0.32 8.12
N ALA A 180 20.78 -1.54 8.33
CA ALA A 180 22.17 -1.98 8.38
C ALA A 180 23.07 -1.38 7.28
N GLN A 181 24.35 -1.24 7.62
CA GLN A 181 25.46 -1.15 6.67
C GLN A 181 25.36 -2.23 5.59
#